data_AF-A0A2G6EQZ0-F1
#
_entry.id   AF-A0A2G6EQZ0-F1
#
_cell.length_a   1.000
_cell.length_b   1.000
_cell.length_c   1.000
_cell.angle_alpha   90.00
_cell.angle_beta   90.00
_cell.angle_gamma   90.00
#
_symmetry.space_group_name_H-M   'P 1'
#
loop_
_entity.id
_entity.type
_entity.pdbx_description
1 polymer ?
#
loop_
_entity_poly.entity_id
_entity_poly.type
_entity_poly.pdbx_seq_one_letter_code
_entity_poly.pdbx_strand_id
1 'polypeptide(L)'
;DIDFYKELGMDAENEWAEEIEQTVFRGSLVMQEVVFYHKSSKTLILTDLIENFNPQSLNGWQRLATKMAGILSPNGKTPIDWRISMMFGKKEAKDSFAIIDSWQPENIIIAHGECIIGGGHDFLRKSFSWLL
;
A
#
# COMPACT_ATOMS: atom_id res chain seq x y z
N ASP A 1 -9.62 -28.24 2.47
CA ASP A 1 -9.44 -27.10 3.38
C ASP A 1 -8.00 -26.63 3.33
N ILE A 2 -7.77 -25.35 3.63
CA ILE A 2 -6.44 -24.74 3.70
C ILE A 2 -6.17 -24.46 5.17
N ASP A 3 -5.06 -25.01 5.69
CA ASP A 3 -4.65 -24.81 7.08
C ASP A 3 -3.71 -23.59 7.18
N PHE A 4 -4.07 -22.64 8.04
CA PHE A 4 -3.24 -21.46 8.34
C PHE A 4 -2.28 -21.77 9.49
N TYR A 5 -0.99 -21.58 9.26
CA TYR A 5 0.05 -21.91 10.24
C TYR A 5 0.28 -20.80 11.27
N LYS A 6 0.38 -19.54 10.83
CA LYS A 6 0.63 -18.38 11.69
C LYS A 6 0.06 -17.09 11.11
N GLU A 7 -0.18 -16.13 11.99
CA GLU A 7 -0.43 -14.73 11.64
C GLU A 7 0.91 -14.00 11.44
N LEU A 8 1.00 -13.17 10.41
CA LEU A 8 2.21 -12.42 10.10
C LEU A 8 2.34 -11.16 10.97
N GLY A 9 3.56 -10.89 11.43
CA GLY A 9 3.87 -9.79 12.33
C GLY A 9 4.59 -8.59 11.68
N MET A 10 5.15 -7.74 12.54
CA MET A 10 5.96 -6.60 12.11
C MET A 10 7.29 -7.01 11.49
N ASP A 11 7.85 -8.12 11.96
CA ASP A 11 9.16 -8.57 11.52
C ASP A 11 8.99 -9.65 10.44
N ALA A 12 9.93 -9.66 9.49
CA ALA A 12 9.97 -10.71 8.48
C ALA A 12 10.29 -12.06 9.13
N GLU A 13 9.68 -13.11 8.60
CA GLU A 13 9.87 -14.45 9.10
C GLU A 13 11.22 -15.02 8.64
N ASN A 14 11.84 -15.87 9.44
CA ASN A 14 13.18 -16.41 9.17
C ASN A 14 13.29 -17.08 7.78
N GLU A 15 12.19 -17.63 7.29
CA GLU A 15 12.10 -18.29 6.00
C GLU A 15 12.33 -17.33 4.81
N TRP A 16 12.13 -16.01 4.96
CA TRP A 16 12.33 -15.02 3.90
C TRP A 16 12.99 -13.70 4.34
N ALA A 17 13.36 -13.54 5.61
CA ALA A 17 13.89 -12.29 6.16
C ALA A 17 15.17 -11.80 5.45
N GLU A 18 15.95 -12.69 4.84
CA GLU A 18 17.14 -12.33 4.06
C GLU A 18 16.79 -11.61 2.75
N GLU A 19 15.63 -11.89 2.16
CA GLU A 19 15.24 -11.39 0.83
C GLU A 19 14.14 -10.32 0.89
N ILE A 20 13.28 -10.41 1.90
CA ILE A 20 12.05 -9.62 2.01
C ILE A 20 12.00 -8.95 3.38
N GLU A 21 11.93 -7.62 3.39
CA GLU A 21 11.48 -6.87 4.56
C GLU A 21 9.96 -6.95 4.67
N GLN A 22 9.45 -6.91 5.89
CA GLN A 22 8.03 -6.98 6.20
C GLN A 22 7.70 -5.91 7.23
N THR A 23 6.47 -5.39 7.22
CA THR A 23 5.93 -4.63 8.34
C THR A 23 4.41 -4.69 8.34
N VAL A 24 3.78 -4.37 9.47
CA VAL A 24 2.33 -4.16 9.51
C VAL A 24 2.05 -2.67 9.44
N PHE A 25 1.28 -2.26 8.43
CA PHE A 25 0.80 -0.90 8.33
C PHE A 25 -0.40 -0.71 9.28
N ARG A 26 -0.23 0.19 10.25
CA ARG A 26 -1.17 0.41 11.36
C ARG A 26 -1.84 1.77 11.27
N GLY A 27 -2.76 2.00 12.20
CA GLY A 27 -3.48 3.27 12.38
C GLY A 27 -4.95 3.21 11.96
N SER A 28 -5.33 2.23 11.15
CA SER A 28 -6.75 1.98 10.86
C SER A 28 -7.41 1.22 12.00
N LEU A 29 -8.63 1.63 12.35
CA LEU A 29 -9.47 0.96 13.35
C LEU A 29 -10.21 -0.26 12.78
N VAL A 30 -10.22 -0.44 11.46
CA VAL A 30 -11.02 -1.49 10.81
C VAL A 30 -10.17 -2.60 10.20
N MET A 31 -8.95 -2.30 9.76
CA MET A 31 -8.05 -3.32 9.22
C MET A 31 -6.58 -2.91 9.31
N GLN A 32 -5.68 -3.88 9.14
CA GLN A 32 -4.25 -3.68 9.00
C GLN A 32 -3.77 -4.47 7.79
N GLU A 33 -2.70 -3.99 7.15
CA GLU A 33 -2.10 -4.65 6.00
C GLU A 33 -0.66 -5.02 6.33
N VAL A 34 -0.28 -6.26 6.01
CA VAL A 34 1.13 -6.68 6.03
C VAL A 34 1.73 -6.30 4.69
N VAL A 35 2.76 -5.46 4.74
CA VAL A 35 3.47 -4.93 3.58
C VAL A 35 4.79 -5.67 3.42
N PHE A 36 5.14 -5.99 2.19
CA PHE A 36 6.41 -6.63 1.86
C PHE A 36 7.27 -5.73 0.98
N TYR A 37 8.58 -5.79 1.19
CA TYR A 37 9.56 -5.16 0.33
C TYR A 37 10.65 -6.14 -0.04
N HIS A 38 10.72 -6.46 -1.33
CA HIS A 38 11.75 -7.34 -1.87
C HIS A 38 13.02 -6.55 -2.15
N LYS A 39 14.10 -6.89 -1.44
CA LYS A 39 15.35 -6.10 -1.37
C LYS A 39 16.06 -6.01 -2.71
N SER A 40 16.24 -7.15 -3.39
CA SER A 40 17.09 -7.22 -4.59
C SER A 40 16.51 -6.43 -5.78
N SER A 41 15.18 -6.44 -5.93
CA SER A 41 14.48 -5.69 -7.00
C SER A 41 13.97 -4.32 -6.56
N LYS A 42 14.18 -3.95 -5.29
CA LYS A 42 13.65 -2.72 -4.67
C LYS A 42 12.13 -2.56 -4.90
N THR A 43 11.39 -3.64 -4.73
CA THR A 43 9.95 -3.68 -5.04
C THR A 43 9.13 -3.70 -3.76
N LEU A 44 8.31 -2.68 -3.58
CA LEU A 44 7.25 -2.67 -2.57
C LEU A 44 6.03 -3.43 -3.10
N ILE A 45 5.41 -4.24 -2.27
CA ILE A 45 4.21 -5.01 -2.61
C ILE A 45 3.09 -4.56 -1.66
N LEU A 46 2.00 -4.05 -2.24
CA LEU A 46 0.85 -3.50 -1.52
C LEU A 46 -0.45 -4.15 -2.03
N THR A 47 -1.43 -4.26 -1.14
CA THR A 47 -2.79 -4.63 -1.46
C THR A 47 -3.69 -3.40 -1.52
N ASP A 48 -4.29 -3.00 -0.40
CA ASP A 48 -5.38 -2.02 -0.31
C ASP A 48 -4.88 -0.62 0.09
N LEU A 49 -3.66 -0.55 0.64
CA LEU A 49 -2.93 0.68 0.99
C LEU A 49 -2.86 1.70 -0.15
N ILE A 50 -2.76 1.22 -1.39
CA ILE A 50 -2.87 2.02 -2.61
C ILE A 50 -3.67 1.23 -3.63
N GLU A 51 -4.67 1.87 -4.23
CA GLU A 51 -5.35 1.38 -5.41
C GLU A 51 -5.10 2.33 -6.59
N ASN A 52 -4.94 1.78 -7.80
CA ASN A 52 -4.49 2.52 -8.98
C ASN A 52 -5.21 2.05 -10.26
N PHE A 53 -6.55 2.08 -10.28
CA PHE A 53 -7.35 1.52 -11.35
C PHE A 53 -7.16 2.24 -12.70
N ASN A 54 -7.02 1.47 -13.78
CA ASN A 54 -6.97 2.02 -15.13
C ASN A 54 -8.36 2.57 -15.52
N PRO A 55 -8.48 3.86 -15.90
CA PRO A 55 -9.78 4.44 -16.28
C PRO A 55 -10.45 3.76 -17.47
N GLN A 56 -9.69 3.12 -18.36
CA GLN A 56 -10.20 2.47 -19.56
C GLN A 56 -10.92 1.14 -19.26
N SER A 57 -10.62 0.50 -18.12
CA SER A 57 -11.30 -0.72 -17.69
C SER A 57 -12.61 -0.46 -16.92
N LEU A 58 -13.01 0.81 -16.76
CA LEU A 58 -14.15 1.23 -15.95
C LEU A 58 -15.27 1.82 -16.81
N ASN A 59 -16.52 1.51 -16.45
CA ASN A 59 -17.68 2.21 -16.99
C ASN A 59 -17.80 3.64 -16.42
N GLY A 60 -18.72 4.46 -16.96
CA GLY A 60 -18.83 5.88 -16.62
C GLY A 60 -19.04 6.15 -15.12
N TRP A 61 -19.91 5.37 -14.47
CA TRP A 61 -20.16 5.51 -13.03
C TRP A 61 -18.97 5.05 -12.18
N GLN A 62 -18.38 3.89 -12.52
CA GLN A 62 -17.19 3.37 -11.83
C GLN A 62 -16.02 4.35 -11.93
N ARG A 63 -15.81 4.97 -13.10
CA ARG A 63 -14.77 5.99 -13.30
C ARG A 63 -15.01 7.21 -12.43
N LEU A 64 -16.26 7.65 -12.27
CA LEU A 64 -16.59 8.74 -11.36
C LEU A 64 -16.31 8.36 -9.91
N ALA A 65 -16.79 7.18 -9.46
CA ALA A 65 -16.60 6.70 -8.10
C ALA A 65 -15.12 6.55 -7.73
N THR A 66 -14.33 5.88 -8.57
CA THR A 66 -12.87 5.70 -8.38
C THR A 66 -12.11 7.02 -8.40
N LYS A 67 -12.50 7.96 -9.27
CA LYS A 67 -11.93 9.32 -9.25
C LYS A 67 -12.21 10.05 -7.94
N MET A 68 -13.44 9.95 -7.41
CA MET A 68 -13.82 10.57 -6.14
C MET A 68 -13.13 9.92 -4.94
N ALA A 69 -12.93 8.60 -4.96
CA ALA A 69 -12.15 7.88 -3.96
C ALA A 69 -10.64 8.16 -4.04
N GLY A 70 -10.15 8.73 -5.16
CA GLY A 70 -8.75 9.08 -5.35
C GLY A 70 -7.85 7.93 -5.80
N ILE A 71 -8.45 6.87 -6.35
CA ILE A 71 -7.81 5.57 -6.65
C ILE A 71 -7.62 5.32 -8.14
N LEU A 72 -7.64 6.39 -8.94
CA LEU A 72 -7.56 6.32 -10.40
C LEU A 72 -6.13 6.53 -10.88
N SER A 73 -5.67 5.69 -11.79
CA SER A 73 -4.39 5.83 -12.47
C SER A 73 -4.30 7.12 -13.30
N PRO A 74 -3.11 7.76 -13.39
CA PRO A 74 -1.80 7.34 -12.84
C PRO A 74 -1.49 7.94 -11.47
N ASN A 75 -2.50 8.35 -10.71
CA ASN A 75 -2.31 9.04 -9.43
C ASN A 75 -3.05 8.34 -8.29
N GLY A 76 -3.13 7.01 -8.34
CA GLY A 76 -3.76 6.18 -7.32
C GLY A 76 -3.22 6.44 -5.92
N LYS A 77 -4.08 6.32 -4.92
CA LYS A 77 -3.79 6.66 -3.52
C LYS A 77 -4.42 5.64 -2.59
N THR A 78 -4.18 5.82 -1.30
CA THR A 78 -5.00 5.20 -0.27
C THR A 78 -6.46 5.61 -0.46
N PRO A 79 -7.40 4.65 -0.60
CA PRO A 79 -8.83 4.92 -0.73
C PRO A 79 -9.36 5.80 0.40
N ILE A 80 -10.31 6.69 0.10
CA ILE A 80 -10.78 7.71 1.04
C ILE A 80 -11.41 7.12 2.32
N ASP A 81 -12.12 6.01 2.20
CA ASP A 81 -12.70 5.24 3.29
C ASP A 81 -11.61 4.66 4.20
N TRP A 82 -10.53 4.14 3.63
CA TRP A 82 -9.36 3.71 4.38
C TRP A 82 -8.71 4.88 5.13
N ARG A 83 -8.55 6.03 4.48
CA ARG A 83 -8.02 7.25 5.13
C ARG A 83 -8.89 7.70 6.31
N ILE A 84 -10.21 7.61 6.17
CA ILE A 84 -11.15 7.93 7.25
C ILE A 84 -10.98 6.97 8.43
N SER A 85 -10.78 5.68 8.15
CA SER A 85 -10.54 4.68 9.21
C SER A 85 -9.27 4.93 10.03
N MET A 86 -8.32 5.69 9.47
CA MET A 86 -7.06 6.09 10.10
C MET A 86 -7.11 7.45 10.82
N MET A 87 -8.27 8.10 10.87
CA MET A 87 -8.39 9.47 11.41
C MET A 87 -7.98 9.57 12.89
N PHE A 88 -8.28 8.54 13.68
CA PHE A 88 -7.92 8.47 15.10
C PHE A 88 -6.57 7.80 15.38
N GLY A 89 -6.02 7.06 14.41
CA GLY A 89 -4.70 6.42 14.48
C GLY A 89 -3.68 7.04 13.54
N LYS A 90 -3.78 8.37 13.31
CA LYS A 90 -2.93 9.07 12.33
C LYS A 90 -1.45 9.02 12.71
N LYS A 91 -1.11 8.93 14.00
CA LYS A 91 0.28 8.81 14.45
C LYS A 91 0.86 7.46 14.04
N GLU A 92 0.15 6.38 14.31
CA GLU A 92 0.53 5.02 13.95
C GLU A 92 0.65 4.88 12.43
N ALA A 93 -0.27 5.47 11.67
CA ALA A 93 -0.18 5.50 10.21
C ALA A 93 1.05 6.28 9.71
N LYS A 94 1.41 7.40 10.35
CA LYS A 94 2.65 8.14 10.05
C LYS A 94 3.90 7.31 10.35
N ASP A 95 3.92 6.62 11.49
CA ASP A 95 5.05 5.79 11.90
C ASP A 95 5.21 4.58 10.96
N SER A 96 4.11 3.91 10.59
CA SER A 96 4.11 2.85 9.56
C SER A 96 4.53 3.38 8.18
N PHE A 97 4.06 4.57 7.78
CA PHE A 97 4.47 5.18 6.53
C PHE A 97 5.98 5.49 6.51
N ALA A 98 6.55 5.97 7.62
CA ALA A 98 7.98 6.26 7.71
C ALA A 98 8.83 5.00 7.49
N ILE A 99 8.38 3.83 7.95
CA ILE A 99 9.07 2.55 7.71
C ILE A 99 9.10 2.26 6.20
N ILE A 100 7.95 2.25 5.52
CA ILE A 100 7.89 1.88 4.10
C ILE A 100 8.52 2.95 3.18
N ASP A 101 8.48 4.23 3.57
CA ASP A 101 9.17 5.32 2.87
C ASP A 101 10.70 5.18 2.98
N SER A 102 11.21 4.69 4.11
CA SER A 102 12.65 4.49 4.34
C SER A 102 13.26 3.43 3.42
N TRP A 103 12.47 2.46 2.94
CA TRP A 103 12.90 1.43 2.01
C TRP A 103 13.15 1.94 0.59
N GLN A 104 12.72 3.18 0.27
CA GLN A 104 12.97 3.86 -1.01
C GLN A 104 12.72 2.96 -2.24
N PRO A 105 11.50 2.43 -2.42
CA PRO A 105 11.24 1.47 -3.48
C PRO A 105 11.40 2.09 -4.87
N GLU A 106 11.96 1.32 -5.78
CA GLU A 106 12.03 1.68 -7.20
C GLU A 106 10.74 1.28 -7.93
N ASN A 107 10.14 0.16 -7.50
CA ASN A 107 8.95 -0.42 -8.10
C ASN A 107 7.87 -0.63 -7.03
N ILE A 108 6.60 -0.59 -7.43
CA ILE A 108 5.45 -0.91 -6.57
C ILE A 108 4.52 -1.86 -7.31
N ILE A 109 4.34 -3.06 -6.76
CA ILE A 109 3.31 -4.00 -7.18
C ILE A 109 2.07 -3.75 -6.33
N ILE A 110 0.92 -3.62 -7.00
CA ILE A 110 -0.36 -3.27 -6.39
C ILE A 110 -1.37 -4.35 -6.77
N ALA A 111 -2.14 -4.85 -5.80
CA ALA A 111 -3.19 -5.84 -6.06
C ALA A 111 -4.33 -5.29 -6.92
N HIS A 112 -4.62 -4.00 -6.79
CA HIS A 112 -5.74 -3.30 -7.41
C HIS A 112 -5.30 -2.23 -8.42
N GLY A 113 -5.13 -2.63 -9.69
CA GLY A 113 -4.87 -1.71 -10.80
C GLY A 113 -3.45 -1.77 -11.34
N GLU A 114 -2.96 -0.63 -11.82
CA GLU A 114 -1.67 -0.56 -12.53
C GLU A 114 -0.49 -0.50 -11.56
N CYS A 115 0.47 -1.40 -11.75
CA CYS A 115 1.74 -1.38 -11.03
C CYS A 115 2.63 -0.23 -11.50
N ILE A 116 3.56 0.17 -10.63
CA ILE A 116 4.54 1.24 -10.90
C ILE A 116 5.91 0.62 -11.12
N ILE A 117 6.46 0.77 -12.31
CA ILE A 117 7.80 0.28 -12.67
C ILE A 117 8.70 1.50 -12.90
N GLY A 118 9.68 1.68 -12.02
CA GLY A 118 10.49 2.89 -11.94
C GLY A 118 9.76 4.07 -11.29
N GLY A 119 10.48 4.85 -10.46
CA GLY A 119 9.92 6.02 -9.78
C GLY A 119 8.93 5.70 -8.64
N GLY A 120 8.96 4.46 -8.12
CA GLY A 120 8.08 4.01 -7.04
C GLY A 120 8.10 4.92 -5.81
N HIS A 121 9.26 5.38 -5.38
CA HIS A 121 9.39 6.21 -4.17
C HIS A 121 8.64 7.54 -4.28
N ASP A 122 8.74 8.23 -5.43
CA ASP A 122 8.00 9.47 -5.67
C ASP A 122 6.49 9.24 -5.73
N PHE A 123 6.07 8.13 -6.35
CA PHE A 123 4.67 7.74 -6.39
C PHE A 123 4.14 7.45 -4.99
N LEU A 124 4.87 6.66 -4.19
CA LEU A 124 4.54 6.33 -2.81
C LEU A 124 4.28 7.59 -1.98
N ARG A 125 5.21 8.56 -2.03
CA ARG A 125 5.09 9.82 -1.29
C ARG A 125 3.88 10.65 -1.74
N LYS A 126 3.54 10.64 -3.03
CA LYS A 126 2.32 11.31 -3.53
C LYS A 126 1.05 10.62 -3.06
N SER A 127 1.02 9.29 -3.09
CA SER A 127 -0.13 8.48 -2.65
C SER A 127 -0.42 8.64 -1.17
N PHE A 128 0.62 8.80 -0.34
CA PHE A 128 0.51 9.02 1.10
C PHE A 128 0.66 10.49 1.54
N SER A 129 0.62 11.45 0.62
CA SER A 129 0.77 12.90 0.92
C SER A 129 -0.23 13.46 1.94
N TRP A 130 -1.30 12.73 2.24
CA TRP A 130 -2.28 13.07 3.27
C TRP A 130 -1.82 12.76 4.70
N LEU A 131 -0.77 11.94 4.85
CA LEU A 131 -0.09 11.65 6.10
C LEU A 131 1.07 12.60 6.36
N LEU A 132 1.72 13.15 5.33
CA LEU A 132 2.79 14.15 5.48
C LEU A 132 2.25 15.44 6.13
#